data_AF-A0A022M687-F1
#
_entry.id   AF-A0A022M687-F1
#
_cell.length_a   1.000
_cell.length_b   1.000
_cell.length_c   1.000
_cell.angle_alpha   90.00
_cell.angle_beta   90.00
_cell.angle_gamma   90.00
#
_symmetry.space_group_name_H-M   'P 1'
#
loop_
_entity.id
_entity.type
_entity.pdbx_description
1 polymer ?
#
loop_
_entity_poly.entity_id
_entity_poly.type
_entity_poly.pdbx_seq_one_letter_code
_entity_poly.pdbx_strand_id
1 'polypeptide(L)'
;MKTEVSGTATAWSLRPAVMADIEPIAELRAEVMRADLERLGRYDEHRVRQRLRDSFSSRYTSVIEAGGALAGCVTFRPVDGRRWLEHFYLAPHHQGRGLGSAVLRALLRRADAQGETVALNVLQGSPARRLYERHGFALEAEDPVDVFLVRPPGADVSSYARNDLIMKPTVGYDGDAAAIVELAAALGTRPFPVGYERSEYGIVLVDEHGRFFMLHHTGGTTWERTSSTSFLAS
;
A
#
# COMPACT_ATOMS: atom_id res chain seq x y z
N MET A 1 -30.89 -15.20 9.53
CA MET A 1 -30.20 -14.47 10.61
C MET A 1 -28.88 -13.96 10.04
N LYS A 2 -28.69 -12.64 10.02
CA LYS A 2 -27.59 -11.92 9.36
C LYS A 2 -26.25 -12.16 10.04
N THR A 3 -25.19 -12.31 9.26
CA THR A 3 -23.89 -11.71 9.61
C THR A 3 -23.16 -11.33 8.31
N GLU A 4 -23.48 -10.14 7.80
CA GLU A 4 -22.60 -9.44 6.85
C GLU A 4 -21.42 -8.90 7.65
N VAL A 5 -20.22 -9.44 7.40
CA VAL A 5 -18.98 -8.83 7.89
C VAL A 5 -18.60 -7.73 6.91
N SER A 6 -19.16 -6.53 7.13
CA SER A 6 -18.69 -5.31 6.49
C SER A 6 -17.30 -4.98 7.05
N GLY A 7 -16.25 -5.25 6.27
CA GLY A 7 -14.94 -4.67 6.51
C GLY A 7 -15.03 -3.15 6.32
N THR A 8 -15.31 -2.41 7.39
CA THR A 8 -15.29 -0.94 7.35
C THR A 8 -13.87 -0.48 7.06
N ALA A 9 -13.61 -0.04 5.83
CA ALA A 9 -12.47 0.82 5.55
C ALA A 9 -12.55 1.98 6.53
N THR A 10 -11.52 2.16 7.37
CA THR A 10 -11.48 3.28 8.31
C THR A 10 -11.64 4.56 7.53
N ALA A 11 -12.73 5.30 7.77
CA ALA A 11 -12.96 6.59 7.15
C ALA A 11 -11.78 7.51 7.54
N TRP A 12 -11.10 8.02 6.53
CA TRP A 12 -9.96 8.92 6.69
C TRP A 12 -10.15 10.16 5.84
N SER A 13 -9.52 11.26 6.26
CA SER A 13 -9.53 12.55 5.57
C SER A 13 -8.14 13.19 5.59
N LEU A 14 -7.95 14.13 4.68
CA LEU A 14 -6.83 15.08 4.73
C LEU A 14 -7.38 16.44 5.09
N ARG A 15 -6.79 17.07 6.09
CA ARG A 15 -7.01 18.49 6.36
C ARG A 15 -5.68 19.24 6.25
N PRO A 16 -5.69 20.53 5.84
CA PRO A 16 -4.49 21.36 5.93
C PRO A 16 -3.92 21.34 7.35
N ALA A 17 -2.60 21.26 7.45
CA ALA A 17 -1.91 21.35 8.74
C ALA A 17 -1.86 22.81 9.20
N VAL A 18 -1.99 23.02 10.51
CA VAL A 18 -1.82 24.31 11.17
C VAL A 18 -0.57 24.32 12.04
N MET A 19 -0.16 25.49 12.54
CA MET A 19 1.05 25.60 13.38
C MET A 19 1.00 24.72 14.64
N ALA A 20 -0.20 24.50 15.20
CA ALA A 20 -0.39 23.63 16.35
C ALA A 20 -0.10 22.14 16.06
N ASP A 21 -0.08 21.73 14.79
CA ASP A 21 0.23 20.35 14.41
C ASP A 21 1.74 20.06 14.37
N ILE A 22 2.61 21.08 14.42
CA ILE A 22 4.07 20.91 14.26
C ILE A 22 4.63 19.94 15.31
N GLU A 23 4.35 20.19 16.59
CA GLU A 23 4.92 19.37 17.67
C GLU A 23 4.35 17.94 17.70
N PRO A 24 3.02 17.71 17.57
CA PRO A 24 2.49 16.36 17.42
C PRO A 24 3.12 15.59 16.25
N ILE A 25 3.34 16.24 15.11
CA ILE A 25 3.98 15.60 13.96
C ILE A 25 5.48 15.39 14.22
N ALA A 26 6.15 16.27 14.96
CA ALA A 26 7.57 16.14 15.30
C ALA A 26 7.81 14.91 16.19
N GLU A 27 6.94 14.71 17.18
CA GLU A 27 6.95 13.50 18.01
C GLU A 27 6.67 12.25 17.16
N LEU A 28 5.67 12.30 16.28
CA LEU A 28 5.39 11.21 15.37
C LEU A 28 6.58 10.86 14.48
N ARG A 29 7.29 11.86 13.95
CA ARG A 29 8.51 11.65 13.14
C ARG A 29 9.60 10.97 13.97
N ALA A 30 9.79 11.40 15.23
CA ALA A 30 10.77 10.82 16.12
C ALA A 30 10.50 9.34 16.42
N GLU A 31 9.22 8.97 16.56
CA GLU A 31 8.77 7.59 16.74
C GLU A 31 8.94 6.76 15.46
N VAL A 32 8.34 7.21 14.34
CA VAL A 32 8.29 6.46 13.08
C VAL A 32 9.68 6.27 12.48
N MET A 33 10.56 7.26 12.56
CA MET A 33 11.89 7.19 11.96
C MET A 33 12.94 6.52 12.85
N ARG A 34 12.63 6.20 14.11
CA ARG A 34 13.60 5.69 15.08
C ARG A 34 14.35 4.47 14.55
N ALA A 35 13.63 3.40 14.21
CA ALA A 35 14.23 2.14 13.78
C ALA A 35 15.08 2.29 12.50
N ASP A 36 14.64 3.12 11.54
CA ASP A 36 15.37 3.35 10.30
C ASP A 36 16.66 4.17 10.54
N LEU A 37 16.61 5.18 11.39
CA LEU A 37 17.76 6.02 11.71
C LEU A 37 18.76 5.34 12.64
N GLU A 38 18.29 4.53 13.61
CA GLU A 38 19.15 3.72 14.47
C GLU A 38 19.90 2.68 13.66
N ARG A 39 19.23 2.00 12.71
CA ARG A 39 19.86 1.05 11.78
C ARG A 39 20.99 1.70 10.96
N LEU A 40 20.84 2.98 10.62
CA LEU A 40 21.84 3.73 9.86
C LEU A 40 22.89 4.42 10.75
N GLY A 41 22.83 4.27 12.08
CA GLY A 41 23.74 4.95 13.01
C GLY A 41 23.59 6.47 13.00
N ARG A 42 22.40 6.98 12.66
CA ARG A 42 22.11 8.40 12.41
C ARG A 42 20.99 8.97 13.29
N TYR A 43 20.50 8.21 14.27
CA TYR A 43 19.47 8.70 15.17
C TYR A 43 20.02 9.74 16.13
N ASP A 44 19.39 10.90 16.15
CA ASP A 44 19.62 11.97 17.10
C ASP A 44 18.26 12.55 17.47
N GLU A 45 17.96 12.49 18.76
CA GLU A 45 16.64 12.78 19.31
C GLU A 45 16.19 14.23 19.07
N HIS A 46 17.13 15.18 19.04
CA HIS A 46 16.83 16.58 18.78
C HIS A 46 16.74 16.85 17.28
N ARG A 47 17.69 16.35 16.49
CA ARG A 47 17.73 16.55 15.03
C ARG A 47 16.54 15.91 14.33
N VAL A 48 16.04 14.77 14.83
CA VAL A 48 14.87 14.11 14.24
C VAL A 48 13.61 14.98 14.37
N ARG A 49 13.43 15.70 15.47
CA ARG A 49 12.30 16.63 15.62
C ARG A 49 12.56 17.94 14.87
N GLN A 50 13.77 18.46 14.99
CA GLN A 50 14.15 19.75 14.39
C GLN A 50 14.00 19.75 12.87
N ARG A 51 14.38 18.65 12.18
CA ARG A 51 14.20 18.55 10.73
C ARG A 51 12.76 18.76 10.28
N LEU A 52 11.78 18.29 11.04
CA LEU A 52 10.38 18.55 10.69
C LEU A 52 10.05 20.03 10.85
N ARG A 53 10.47 20.64 11.97
CA ARG A 53 10.19 22.07 12.22
C ARG A 53 10.77 22.95 11.11
N ASP A 54 11.97 22.63 10.65
CA ASP A 54 12.68 23.40 9.62
C ASP A 54 12.01 23.30 8.24
N SER A 55 11.42 22.14 7.90
CA SER A 55 10.79 21.91 6.59
C SER A 55 9.26 22.06 6.60
N PHE A 56 8.65 22.27 7.76
CA PHE A 56 7.19 22.33 7.90
C PHE A 56 6.62 23.46 7.04
N SER A 57 5.53 23.13 6.33
CA SER A 57 4.79 24.11 5.54
C SER A 57 3.30 23.87 5.68
N SER A 58 2.57 24.79 6.31
CA SER A 58 1.10 24.74 6.41
C SER A 58 0.41 24.75 5.05
N ARG A 59 1.07 25.26 4.01
CA ARG A 59 0.56 25.28 2.63
C ARG A 59 0.57 23.91 1.97
N TYR A 60 1.56 23.08 2.29
CA TYR A 60 1.80 21.82 1.59
C TYR A 60 1.72 20.58 2.48
N THR A 61 1.65 20.76 3.79
CA THR A 61 1.50 19.69 4.78
C THR A 61 0.03 19.50 5.09
N SER A 62 -0.42 18.26 5.03
CA SER A 62 -1.76 17.85 5.45
C SER A 62 -1.64 16.89 6.62
N VAL A 63 -2.55 17.03 7.59
CA VAL A 63 -2.78 16.01 8.61
C VAL A 63 -3.68 14.93 8.04
N ILE A 64 -3.30 13.69 8.26
CA ILE A 64 -4.12 12.51 7.96
C ILE A 64 -4.94 12.23 9.21
N GLU A 65 -6.25 12.30 9.09
CA GLU A 65 -7.17 11.99 10.18
C GLU A 65 -7.83 10.64 9.92
N ALA A 66 -7.94 9.80 10.96
CA ALA A 66 -8.67 8.53 10.91
C ALA A 66 -9.45 8.37 12.22
N GLY A 67 -10.75 8.05 12.13
CA GLY A 67 -11.60 7.97 13.32
C GLY A 67 -11.69 9.30 14.10
N GLY A 68 -11.54 10.44 13.42
CA GLY A 68 -11.61 11.77 14.03
C GLY A 68 -10.36 12.21 14.80
N ALA A 69 -9.27 11.44 14.74
CA ALA A 69 -7.99 11.75 15.39
C ALA A 69 -6.84 11.82 14.40
N LEU A 70 -5.74 12.48 14.79
CA LEU A 70 -4.50 12.50 14.04
C LEU A 70 -3.95 11.08 13.89
N ALA A 71 -3.93 10.59 12.66
CA ALA A 71 -3.38 9.30 12.29
C ALA A 71 -1.98 9.43 11.65
N GLY A 72 -1.64 10.62 11.16
CA GLY A 72 -0.36 10.89 10.52
C GLY A 72 -0.29 12.23 9.81
N CYS A 73 0.67 12.37 8.91
CA CYS A 73 0.82 13.54 8.06
C CYS A 73 1.43 13.18 6.70
N VAL A 74 1.35 14.12 5.77
CA VAL A 74 2.08 14.08 4.50
C VAL A 74 2.35 15.51 4.03
N THR A 75 3.55 15.75 3.52
CA THR A 75 3.89 16.98 2.81
C THR A 75 4.00 16.68 1.32
N PHE A 76 3.27 17.45 0.50
CA PHE A 76 3.23 17.29 -0.95
C PHE A 76 3.37 18.65 -1.64
N ARG A 77 4.60 19.01 -2.03
CA ARG A 77 4.96 20.36 -2.47
C ARG A 77 5.62 20.38 -3.86
N PRO A 78 5.52 21.48 -4.62
CA PRO A 78 6.27 21.62 -5.86
C PRO A 78 7.77 21.85 -5.56
N VAL A 79 8.65 21.12 -6.25
CA VAL A 79 10.11 21.26 -6.23
C VAL A 79 10.62 20.97 -7.63
N ASP A 80 11.39 21.87 -8.24
CA ASP A 80 12.05 21.67 -9.55
C ASP A 80 11.14 21.09 -10.66
N GLY A 81 9.92 21.64 -10.78
CA GLY A 81 8.96 21.22 -11.82
C GLY A 81 8.27 19.86 -11.56
N ARG A 82 8.50 19.24 -10.40
CA ARG A 82 7.84 18.00 -9.96
C ARG A 82 7.16 18.18 -8.60
N ARG A 83 6.35 17.21 -8.19
CA ARG A 83 5.82 17.10 -6.83
C ARG A 83 6.77 16.29 -5.97
N TRP A 84 7.20 16.87 -4.86
CA TRP A 84 7.98 16.18 -3.84
C TRP A 84 7.05 15.68 -2.73
N LEU A 85 7.05 14.37 -2.52
CA LEU A 85 6.36 13.71 -1.40
C LEU A 85 7.36 13.45 -0.29
N GLU A 86 7.13 14.06 0.87
CA GLU A 86 7.97 13.91 2.05
C GLU A 86 7.12 13.92 3.32
N HIS A 87 7.75 13.68 4.46
CA HIS A 87 7.09 13.61 5.77
C HIS A 87 5.82 12.75 5.76
N PHE A 88 5.84 11.64 5.01
CA PHE A 88 4.72 10.73 4.94
C PHE A 88 4.81 9.73 6.10
N TYR A 89 4.21 10.10 7.22
CA TYR A 89 4.25 9.34 8.46
C TYR A 89 2.85 8.93 8.86
N LEU A 90 2.72 7.70 9.37
CA LEU A 90 1.52 7.21 10.03
C LEU A 90 1.91 6.70 11.41
N ALA A 91 1.06 6.96 12.40
CA ALA A 91 1.23 6.40 13.73
C ALA A 91 1.31 4.86 13.64
N PRO A 92 2.20 4.19 14.40
CA PRO A 92 2.44 2.75 14.22
C PRO A 92 1.18 1.87 14.23
N HIS A 93 0.18 2.22 15.05
CA HIS A 93 -1.09 1.49 15.15
C HIS A 93 -2.00 1.61 13.90
N HIS A 94 -1.69 2.52 12.98
CA HIS A 94 -2.35 2.68 11.68
C HIS A 94 -1.54 2.08 10.51
N GLN A 95 -0.32 1.61 10.75
CA GLN A 95 0.52 1.00 9.71
C GLN A 95 0.08 -0.45 9.41
N GLY A 96 0.43 -0.96 8.23
CA GLY A 96 0.07 -2.33 7.80
C GLY A 96 -1.41 -2.56 7.50
N ARG A 97 -2.27 -1.54 7.64
CA ARG A 97 -3.74 -1.64 7.53
C ARG A 97 -4.32 -0.96 6.29
N GLY A 98 -3.48 -0.65 5.31
CA GLY A 98 -3.91 -0.06 4.03
C GLY A 98 -4.12 1.46 4.02
N LEU A 99 -4.11 2.15 5.17
CA LEU A 99 -4.29 3.62 5.23
C LEU A 99 -3.25 4.37 4.39
N GLY A 100 -1.97 4.01 4.51
CA GLY A 100 -0.89 4.64 3.73
C GLY A 100 -1.08 4.47 2.23
N SER A 101 -1.46 3.27 1.78
CA SER A 101 -1.79 3.04 0.37
C SER A 101 -3.00 3.86 -0.09
N ALA A 102 -4.02 4.02 0.75
CA ALA A 102 -5.20 4.79 0.42
C ALA A 102 -4.89 6.29 0.25
N VAL A 103 -4.13 6.87 1.19
CA VAL A 103 -3.66 8.26 1.13
C VAL A 103 -2.77 8.47 -0.09
N LEU A 104 -1.77 7.60 -0.29
CA LEU A 104 -0.84 7.71 -1.41
C LEU A 104 -1.57 7.66 -2.76
N ARG A 105 -2.50 6.71 -2.96
CA ARG A 105 -3.31 6.64 -4.19
C ARG A 105 -4.11 7.92 -4.43
N ALA A 106 -4.68 8.53 -3.39
CA ALA A 106 -5.43 9.77 -3.55
C ALA A 106 -4.54 10.94 -4.02
N LEU A 107 -3.34 11.05 -3.45
CA LEU A 107 -2.36 12.06 -3.87
C LEU A 107 -1.88 11.82 -5.31
N LEU A 108 -1.57 10.58 -5.66
CA LEU A 108 -1.10 10.22 -6.99
C LEU A 108 -2.17 10.45 -8.05
N ARG A 109 -3.43 10.09 -7.81
CA ARG A 109 -4.53 10.40 -8.74
C ARG A 109 -4.65 11.89 -9.03
N ARG A 110 -4.45 12.74 -8.01
CA ARG A 110 -4.44 14.19 -8.19
C ARG A 110 -3.25 14.62 -9.06
N ALA A 111 -2.05 14.12 -8.79
CA ALA A 111 -0.87 14.42 -9.59
C ALA A 111 -1.03 13.96 -11.04
N ASP A 112 -1.58 12.76 -11.25
CA ASP A 112 -1.86 12.21 -12.59
C ASP A 112 -2.84 13.09 -13.37
N ALA A 113 -3.93 13.53 -12.73
CA ALA A 113 -4.90 14.44 -13.35
C ALA A 113 -4.29 15.81 -13.72
N GLN A 114 -3.19 16.19 -13.08
CA GLN A 114 -2.46 17.43 -13.35
C GLN A 114 -1.25 17.22 -14.28
N GLY A 115 -0.98 15.98 -14.72
CA GLY A 115 0.21 15.65 -15.52
C GLY A 115 1.53 15.84 -14.76
N GLU A 116 1.51 15.75 -13.44
CA GLU A 116 2.67 16.04 -12.58
C GLU A 116 3.48 14.77 -12.27
N THR A 117 4.79 14.82 -12.49
CA THR A 117 5.73 13.83 -11.98
C THR A 117 5.83 13.93 -10.46
N VAL A 118 5.87 12.79 -9.78
CA VAL A 118 6.05 12.71 -8.32
C VAL A 118 7.40 12.08 -8.00
N ALA A 119 8.14 12.67 -7.06
CA ALA A 119 9.40 12.13 -6.57
C ALA A 119 9.45 12.17 -5.03
N LEU A 120 10.30 11.33 -4.46
CA LEU A 120 10.54 11.22 -3.03
C LEU A 120 11.90 10.59 -2.76
N ASN A 121 12.34 10.65 -1.51
CA ASN A 121 13.40 9.80 -0.99
C ASN A 121 12.90 8.92 0.15
N VAL A 122 13.51 7.75 0.29
CA VAL A 122 13.30 6.83 1.41
C VAL A 122 14.66 6.35 1.92
N LEU A 123 14.80 6.18 3.24
CA LEU A 123 16.04 5.70 3.83
C LEU A 123 16.42 4.30 3.34
N GLN A 124 17.71 4.05 3.19
CA GLN A 124 18.27 2.74 2.86
C GLN A 124 17.77 1.65 3.82
N GLY A 125 17.34 0.53 3.24
CA GLY A 125 16.76 -0.60 3.98
C GLY A 125 15.36 -0.37 4.57
N SER A 126 14.73 0.79 4.35
CA SER A 126 13.39 1.04 4.90
C SER A 126 12.34 0.16 4.22
N PRO A 127 11.43 -0.49 4.99
CA PRO A 127 10.35 -1.28 4.42
C PRO A 127 9.36 -0.44 3.61
N ALA A 128 9.33 0.88 3.82
CA ALA A 128 8.48 1.81 3.08
C ALA A 128 8.81 1.85 1.57
N ARG A 129 10.04 1.50 1.14
CA ARG A 129 10.40 1.40 -0.28
C ARG A 129 9.42 0.52 -1.06
N ARG A 130 9.02 -0.62 -0.49
CA ARG A 130 8.07 -1.55 -1.12
C ARG A 130 6.69 -0.92 -1.32
N LEU A 131 6.26 0.00 -0.44
CA LEU A 131 5.00 0.72 -0.61
C LEU A 131 5.04 1.57 -1.88
N TYR A 132 6.11 2.34 -2.06
CA TYR A 132 6.27 3.24 -3.20
C TYR A 132 6.41 2.47 -4.51
N GLU A 133 7.25 1.43 -4.56
CA GLU A 133 7.43 0.59 -5.76
C GLU A 133 6.10 -0.01 -6.25
N ARG A 134 5.25 -0.48 -5.32
CA ARG A 134 3.91 -0.99 -5.68
C ARG A 134 2.95 0.07 -6.22
N HIS A 135 3.25 1.35 -6.04
CA HIS A 135 2.46 2.47 -6.57
C HIS A 135 3.10 3.09 -7.82
N GLY A 136 4.02 2.38 -8.48
CA GLY A 136 4.60 2.78 -9.76
C GLY A 136 5.81 3.70 -9.65
N PHE A 137 6.37 3.88 -8.45
CA PHE A 137 7.66 4.56 -8.30
C PHE A 137 8.80 3.64 -8.74
N ALA A 138 9.74 4.19 -9.49
CA ALA A 138 10.96 3.53 -9.93
C ALA A 138 12.20 4.22 -9.34
N LEU A 139 13.32 3.50 -9.25
CA LEU A 139 14.59 4.04 -8.79
C LEU A 139 15.10 5.13 -9.75
N GLU A 140 15.40 6.31 -9.21
CA GLU A 140 16.03 7.43 -9.93
C GLU A 140 17.53 7.49 -9.61
N ALA A 141 17.87 7.45 -8.32
CA ALA A 141 19.23 7.46 -7.81
C ALA A 141 19.27 6.87 -6.39
N GLU A 142 20.46 6.56 -5.89
CA GLU A 142 20.65 6.21 -4.48
C GLU A 142 22.03 6.63 -4.00
N ASP A 143 22.12 6.88 -2.71
CA ASP A 143 23.36 7.13 -1.98
C ASP A 143 23.41 6.22 -0.73
N PRO A 144 24.48 6.29 0.11
CA PRO A 144 24.59 5.45 1.30
C PRO A 144 23.48 5.60 2.35
N VAL A 145 22.65 6.66 2.26
CA VAL A 145 21.59 7.00 3.21
C VAL A 145 20.23 6.92 2.56
N ASP A 146 20.07 7.44 1.35
CA ASP A 146 18.79 7.66 0.70
C ASP A 146 18.67 6.91 -0.63
N VAL A 147 17.46 6.42 -0.89
CA VAL A 147 17.01 5.90 -2.18
C VAL A 147 16.01 6.91 -2.74
N PHE A 148 16.33 7.50 -3.88
CA PHE A 148 15.50 8.46 -4.59
C PHE A 148 14.62 7.73 -5.60
N LEU A 149 13.32 7.95 -5.51
CA LEU A 149 12.32 7.30 -6.34
C LEU A 149 11.50 8.34 -7.11
N VAL A 150 11.15 8.01 -8.35
CA VAL A 150 10.37 8.86 -9.26
C VAL A 150 9.21 8.10 -9.88
N ARG A 151 8.11 8.80 -10.11
CA ARG A 151 6.90 8.29 -10.77
C ARG A 151 6.38 9.32 -11.77
N PRO A 152 6.44 9.08 -13.08
CA PRO A 152 5.82 9.95 -14.07
C PRO A 152 4.27 9.91 -13.95
N PRO A 153 3.56 10.92 -14.49
CA PRO A 153 2.10 10.92 -14.50
C PRO A 153 1.56 9.72 -15.31
N GLY A 154 0.46 9.14 -14.85
CA GLY A 154 -0.16 8.00 -15.53
C GLY A 154 0.62 6.69 -15.36
N ALA A 155 1.63 6.64 -14.48
CA ALA A 155 2.25 5.37 -14.09
C ALA A 155 1.27 4.42 -13.35
N ASP A 156 0.07 4.89 -13.02
CA ASP A 156 -1.09 4.07 -12.62
C ASP A 156 -2.20 4.12 -13.70
N VAL A 157 -1.86 3.67 -14.91
CA VAL A 157 -2.83 3.19 -15.90
C VAL A 157 -2.19 2.09 -16.76
N SER A 158 -2.04 0.88 -16.20
CA SER A 158 -2.28 -0.40 -16.90
C SER A 158 -2.15 -1.61 -15.96
N SER A 159 -3.25 -2.01 -15.31
CA SER A 159 -3.51 -3.45 -15.08
C SER A 159 -4.98 -3.83 -14.83
N TYR A 160 -5.92 -2.88 -14.78
CA TYR A 160 -7.36 -3.21 -14.60
C TYR A 160 -8.26 -2.81 -15.79
N ALA A 161 -7.67 -2.32 -16.89
CA ALA A 161 -8.37 -2.10 -18.16
C ALA A 161 -7.91 -3.05 -19.28
N ARG A 162 -7.18 -4.11 -18.93
CA ARG A 162 -7.10 -5.32 -19.75
C ARG A 162 -7.80 -6.42 -18.98
N ASN A 163 -8.65 -7.19 -19.65
CA ASN A 163 -9.18 -8.47 -19.16
C ASN A 163 -8.06 -9.54 -19.04
N ASP A 164 -6.80 -9.12 -18.90
CA ASP A 164 -5.64 -9.98 -18.86
C ASP A 164 -5.26 -10.20 -17.40
N LEU A 165 -5.68 -11.33 -16.84
CA LEU A 165 -5.18 -11.80 -15.56
C LEU A 165 -3.78 -12.40 -15.77
N ILE A 166 -2.73 -11.67 -15.38
CA ILE A 166 -1.35 -12.17 -15.45
C ILE A 166 -1.05 -12.98 -14.19
N MET A 167 -1.19 -14.31 -14.29
CA MET A 167 -0.82 -15.26 -13.25
C MET A 167 0.59 -15.82 -13.50
N LYS A 168 1.38 -15.98 -12.43
CA LYS A 168 2.70 -16.61 -12.49
C LYS A 168 2.62 -17.96 -11.80
N PRO A 169 2.77 -19.09 -12.53
CA PRO A 169 2.84 -20.40 -11.90
C PRO A 169 3.85 -20.38 -10.75
N THR A 170 3.43 -20.86 -9.58
CA THR A 170 4.25 -20.82 -8.38
C THR A 170 4.18 -22.16 -7.65
N VAL A 171 5.26 -22.51 -6.97
CA VAL A 171 5.29 -23.66 -6.07
C VAL A 171 4.89 -23.12 -4.69
N GLY A 172 3.87 -23.73 -4.08
CA GLY A 172 3.41 -23.43 -2.71
C GLY A 172 4.54 -23.48 -1.67
N TYR A 173 4.25 -23.07 -0.44
CA TYR A 173 5.13 -23.34 0.70
C TYR A 173 4.99 -24.79 1.18
N ASP A 174 5.98 -25.26 1.98
CA ASP A 174 5.89 -26.57 2.62
C ASP A 174 4.65 -26.66 3.52
N GLY A 175 3.78 -27.62 3.22
CA GLY A 175 2.47 -27.79 3.87
C GLY A 175 1.27 -27.52 2.95
N ASP A 176 1.43 -26.68 1.92
CA ASP A 176 0.34 -26.35 0.99
C ASP A 176 -0.09 -27.56 0.15
N ALA A 177 0.85 -28.47 -0.16
CA ALA A 177 0.58 -29.65 -0.96
C ALA A 177 -0.53 -30.53 -0.35
N ALA A 178 -0.55 -30.70 0.98
CA ALA A 178 -1.57 -31.49 1.66
C ALA A 178 -2.95 -30.81 1.58
N ALA A 179 -3.00 -29.50 1.80
CA ALA A 179 -4.23 -28.71 1.72
C ALA A 179 -4.79 -28.65 0.29
N ILE A 180 -3.92 -28.59 -0.72
CA ILE A 180 -4.31 -28.64 -2.14
C ILE A 180 -4.89 -30.01 -2.49
N VAL A 181 -4.30 -31.10 -2.00
CA VAL A 181 -4.81 -32.47 -2.22
C VAL A 181 -6.17 -32.66 -1.55
N GLU A 182 -6.35 -32.16 -0.33
CA GLU A 182 -7.63 -32.20 0.38
C GLU A 182 -8.71 -31.42 -0.36
N LEU A 183 -8.39 -30.19 -0.81
CA LEU A 183 -9.30 -29.39 -1.62
C LEU A 183 -9.63 -30.07 -2.95
N ALA A 184 -8.65 -30.69 -3.61
CA ALA A 184 -8.87 -31.43 -4.86
C ALA A 184 -9.86 -32.59 -4.67
N ALA A 185 -9.73 -33.34 -3.58
CA ALA A 185 -10.65 -34.42 -3.23
C ALA A 185 -12.07 -33.90 -2.94
N ALA A 186 -12.20 -32.77 -2.24
CA ALA A 186 -13.49 -32.15 -1.94
C ALA A 186 -14.17 -31.56 -3.20
N LEU A 187 -13.40 -31.01 -4.13
CA LEU A 187 -13.92 -30.39 -5.36
C LEU A 187 -14.12 -31.40 -6.50
N GLY A 188 -13.53 -32.59 -6.43
CA GLY A 188 -13.55 -33.59 -7.50
C GLY A 188 -12.77 -33.17 -8.75
N THR A 189 -11.87 -32.19 -8.65
CA THR A 189 -11.04 -31.65 -9.75
C THR A 189 -9.62 -31.36 -9.25
N ARG A 190 -8.70 -31.03 -10.16
CA ARG A 190 -7.31 -30.72 -9.86
C ARG A 190 -7.05 -29.22 -9.96
N PRO A 191 -7.01 -28.50 -8.83
CA PRO A 191 -6.65 -27.10 -8.81
C PRO A 191 -5.11 -26.92 -8.89
N PHE A 192 -4.66 -25.92 -9.64
CA PHE A 192 -3.26 -25.56 -9.84
C PHE A 192 -2.92 -24.22 -9.21
N PRO A 193 -1.76 -24.09 -8.52
CA PRO A 193 -1.33 -22.82 -7.94
C PRO A 193 -0.87 -21.80 -8.97
N VAL A 194 -1.51 -20.63 -8.93
CA VAL A 194 -1.32 -19.56 -9.92
C VAL A 194 -0.83 -18.25 -9.30
N GLY A 195 -0.77 -18.16 -7.97
CA GLY A 195 -0.26 -16.99 -7.28
C GLY A 195 -0.48 -17.05 -5.77
N TYR A 196 -0.15 -15.94 -5.11
CA TYR A 196 -0.33 -15.73 -3.68
C TYR A 196 -1.12 -14.46 -3.42
N GLU A 197 -2.07 -14.51 -2.50
CA GLU A 197 -2.70 -13.32 -1.96
C GLU A 197 -1.92 -12.82 -0.74
N ARG A 198 -1.39 -11.59 -0.86
CA ARG A 198 -0.36 -11.07 0.05
C ARG A 198 -0.90 -10.54 1.38
N SER A 199 -2.20 -10.28 1.46
CA SER A 199 -2.83 -9.78 2.68
C SER A 199 -3.02 -10.87 3.74
N GLU A 200 -3.27 -12.10 3.31
CA GLU A 200 -3.61 -13.23 4.20
C GLU A 200 -2.63 -14.41 4.08
N TYR A 201 -1.54 -14.28 3.32
CA TYR A 201 -0.58 -15.37 3.05
C TYR A 201 -1.25 -16.64 2.48
N GLY A 202 -2.33 -16.46 1.71
CA GLY A 202 -3.05 -17.56 1.08
C GLY A 202 -2.54 -17.87 -0.33
N ILE A 203 -2.58 -19.14 -0.72
CA ILE A 203 -2.30 -19.55 -2.11
C ILE A 203 -3.58 -19.46 -2.96
N VAL A 204 -3.45 -18.87 -4.15
CA VAL A 204 -4.52 -18.80 -5.14
C VAL A 204 -4.37 -19.96 -6.10
N LEU A 205 -5.44 -20.73 -6.24
CA LEU A 205 -5.52 -21.90 -7.11
C LEU A 205 -6.57 -21.69 -8.20
N VAL A 206 -6.38 -22.34 -9.35
CA VAL A 206 -7.34 -22.39 -10.45
C VAL A 206 -7.56 -23.83 -10.88
N ASP A 207 -8.81 -24.26 -11.00
CA ASP A 207 -9.14 -25.58 -11.54
C ASP A 207 -9.29 -25.58 -13.07
N GLU A 208 -9.50 -26.76 -13.64
CA GLU A 208 -9.67 -26.96 -15.08
C GLU A 208 -10.92 -26.28 -15.67
N HIS A 209 -11.85 -25.86 -14.82
CA HIS A 209 -13.06 -25.13 -15.20
C HIS A 209 -12.88 -23.60 -15.08
N GLY A 210 -11.69 -23.14 -14.70
CA GLY A 210 -11.38 -21.73 -14.52
C GLY A 210 -11.96 -21.13 -13.23
N ARG A 211 -12.35 -21.96 -12.26
CA ARG A 211 -12.79 -21.49 -10.93
C ARG A 211 -11.58 -21.19 -10.07
N PHE A 212 -11.67 -20.10 -9.30
CA PHE A 212 -10.61 -19.64 -8.41
C PHE A 212 -10.88 -20.06 -6.97
N PHE A 213 -9.84 -20.51 -6.28
CA PHE A 213 -9.89 -20.90 -4.88
C PHE A 213 -8.76 -20.22 -4.13
N MET A 214 -9.01 -19.86 -2.87
CA MET A 214 -7.97 -19.37 -1.97
C MET A 214 -7.86 -20.31 -0.77
N LEU A 215 -6.67 -20.85 -0.55
CA LEU A 215 -6.37 -21.59 0.66
C LEU A 215 -5.74 -20.63 1.67
N HIS A 216 -6.40 -20.48 2.82
CA HIS A 216 -5.88 -19.78 3.98
C HIS A 216 -5.57 -20.79 5.10
N HIS A 217 -4.57 -20.51 5.94
CA HIS A 217 -4.19 -21.36 7.08
C HIS A 217 -5.31 -21.55 8.14
N THR A 218 -6.46 -20.87 8.00
CA THR A 218 -7.65 -21.06 8.84
C THR A 218 -8.84 -21.71 8.12
N GLY A 219 -8.62 -22.38 6.98
CA GLY A 219 -9.66 -23.07 6.21
C GLY A 219 -10.03 -22.34 4.90
N GLY A 220 -10.35 -23.11 3.86
CA GLY A 220 -10.61 -22.58 2.51
C GLY A 220 -12.00 -21.95 2.35
N THR A 221 -12.06 -20.81 1.67
CA THR A 221 -13.32 -20.16 1.25
C THR A 221 -13.43 -20.19 -0.27
N THR A 222 -14.60 -20.60 -0.76
CA THR A 222 -14.95 -20.59 -2.19
C THR A 222 -15.48 -19.21 -2.59
N TRP A 223 -14.96 -18.64 -3.68
CA TRP A 223 -15.53 -17.43 -4.28
C TRP A 223 -16.10 -17.78 -5.65
N GLU A 224 -17.42 -17.95 -5.74
CA GLU A 224 -18.11 -18.10 -7.02
C GLU A 224 -18.51 -16.72 -7.55
N ARG A 225 -17.98 -16.35 -8.72
CA ARG A 225 -18.52 -15.24 -9.49
C ARG A 225 -19.66 -15.77 -10.36
N THR A 226 -20.90 -15.68 -9.89
CA THR A 226 -22.08 -15.90 -10.72
C THR A 226 -22.12 -14.85 -11.82
N SER A 227 -21.70 -15.25 -13.02
CA SER A 227 -21.86 -14.46 -14.23
C SER A 227 -23.29 -14.66 -14.73
N SER A 228 -24.27 -14.07 -14.06
CA SER A 228 -25.63 -13.96 -14.60
C SER A 228 -25.74 -12.68 -15.41
N THR A 229 -25.42 -12.78 -16.70
CA THR A 229 -25.90 -11.83 -17.71
C THR A 229 -26.56 -12.63 -18.82
N SER A 230 -27.83 -12.97 -18.61
CA SER A 230 -28.74 -13.34 -19.67
C SER A 230 -29.04 -12.10 -20.50
N PHE A 231 -28.57 -12.07 -21.75
CA PHE A 231 -29.22 -11.31 -22.82
C PHE A 231 -29.64 -12.31 -23.89
N LEU A 232 -30.96 -12.47 -24.00
CA LEU A 232 -31.63 -13.09 -25.14
C LEU A 232 -31.33 -12.25 -26.39
N ALA A 233 -30.98 -12.91 -27.49
CA ALA A 233 -31.12 -12.37 -28.82
C ALA A 233 -31.79 -13.44 -29.70
N SER A 234 -33.01 -13.09 -30.13
CA SER A 234 -33.91 -13.71 -31.12
C SER A 234 -34.56 -15.05 -30.78
#